data_AF-A0A917ZHJ7-F1
#
_entry.id   AF-A0A917ZHJ7-F1
#
_cell.length_a   1.000
_cell.length_b   1.000
_cell.length_c   1.000
_cell.angle_alpha   90.00
_cell.angle_beta   90.00
_cell.angle_gamma   90.00
#
_symmetry.space_group_name_H-M   'P 1'
#
loop_
_entity.id
_entity.type
_entity.pdbx_description
1 polymer ?
#
loop_
_entity_poly.entity_id
_entity_poly.type
_entity_poly.pdbx_seq_one_letter_code
_entity_poly.pdbx_strand_id
1 'polypeptide(L)'
;MSGVQLIRCIVVSALAALLIPFLLGAVAKVEVELSVAVLAVVFVVVLAATVLSGLGAVPQGGSVRSQQRREVEDEPEEDDNREMGQVKWFNVSKGFGFITRENGDDVFVHFRSIRGRGHRSLTEGQQVRFNVRESDKGLQAEDVSIVRT
;
A
#
# COMPACT_ATOMS: atom_id res chain seq x y z
N MET A 1 -3.32 -12.95 -3.49
CA MET A 1 -2.35 -13.75 -2.70
C MET A 1 -1.01 -13.05 -2.80
N SER A 2 -0.58 -12.37 -1.73
CA SER A 2 0.63 -11.55 -1.78
C SER A 2 1.86 -12.45 -1.86
N GLY A 3 2.91 -12.03 -2.59
CA GLY A 3 4.14 -12.83 -2.74
C GLY A 3 4.75 -13.28 -1.41
N VAL A 4 4.46 -12.56 -0.32
CA VAL A 4 4.84 -12.90 1.06
C VAL A 4 4.17 -14.19 1.56
N GLN A 5 2.93 -14.48 1.17
CA GLN A 5 2.23 -15.72 1.54
C GLN A 5 2.84 -16.95 0.86
N LEU A 6 3.28 -16.80 -0.39
CA LEU A 6 3.94 -17.88 -1.14
C LEU A 6 5.25 -18.29 -0.47
N ILE A 7 6.05 -17.30 -0.04
CA ILE A 7 7.33 -17.55 0.63
C ILE A 7 7.12 -18.28 1.96
N ARG A 8 6.11 -17.89 2.76
CA ARG A 8 5.80 -18.56 4.03
C ARG A 8 5.36 -20.01 3.83
N CYS A 9 4.54 -20.28 2.82
CA CYS A 9 4.09 -21.65 2.52
C CYS A 9 5.25 -22.57 2.12
N ILE A 10 6.17 -22.09 1.28
CA ILE A 10 7.32 -22.87 0.83
C ILE A 10 8.25 -23.22 2.00
N VAL A 11 8.49 -22.27 2.91
CA VAL A 11 9.34 -22.48 4.09
C VAL A 11 8.73 -23.51 5.05
N VAL A 12 7.41 -23.43 5.31
CA VAL A 12 6.73 -24.36 6.22
C VAL A 12 6.69 -25.78 5.65
N SER A 13 6.44 -25.95 4.35
CA SER A 13 6.44 -27.28 3.73
C SER A 13 7.84 -27.93 3.71
N ALA A 14 8.89 -27.14 3.50
CA ALA A 14 10.26 -27.65 3.49
C ALA A 14 10.72 -28.12 4.88
N LEU A 15 10.36 -27.40 5.94
CA LEU A 15 10.67 -27.79 7.32
C LEU A 15 9.93 -29.07 7.73
N ALA A 16 8.66 -29.19 7.36
CA ALA A 16 7.87 -30.40 7.64
C ALA A 16 8.48 -31.64 6.95
N ALA A 17 8.89 -31.51 5.68
CA ALA A 17 9.49 -32.60 4.92
C ALA A 17 10.83 -33.11 5.51
N LEU A 18 11.58 -32.26 6.20
CA LEU A 18 12.83 -32.64 6.87
C LEU A 18 12.60 -33.31 8.24
N LEU A 19 11.55 -32.90 8.96
CA LEU A 19 11.27 -33.42 10.31
C LEU A 19 10.59 -34.79 10.32
N ILE A 20 9.69 -35.05 9.36
CA ILE A 20 8.94 -36.31 9.25
C ILE A 20 9.84 -37.56 9.16
N PRO A 21 10.87 -37.62 8.30
CA PRO A 21 11.73 -38.82 8.21
C PRO A 21 12.63 -38.99 9.44
N PHE A 22 13.00 -37.90 10.14
CA PHE A 22 13.78 -37.96 11.38
C PHE A 22 12.96 -38.57 12.53
N LEU A 23 11.69 -38.15 12.66
CA LEU A 23 10.73 -38.74 13.60
C LEU A 23 10.42 -40.20 13.27
N LEU A 24 10.23 -40.54 12.00
CA LEU A 24 9.95 -41.92 11.59
C LEU A 24 11.17 -42.84 11.78
N GLY A 25 12.38 -42.34 11.54
CA GLY A 25 13.63 -43.06 11.78
C GLY A 25 13.93 -43.31 13.26
N ALA A 26 13.49 -42.41 14.16
CA ALA A 26 13.60 -42.60 15.60
C ALA A 26 12.66 -43.73 16.12
N VAL A 27 11.52 -43.94 15.46
CA VAL A 27 10.56 -45.00 15.81
C VAL A 27 11.05 -46.39 15.38
N ALA A 28 11.83 -46.49 14.30
CA ALA A 28 12.28 -47.78 13.74
C ALA A 28 13.38 -48.50 14.55
N LYS A 29 13.92 -47.90 15.61
CA LYS A 29 14.94 -48.51 16.50
C LYS A 29 14.43 -48.91 17.88
N VAL A 30 13.13 -48.79 18.13
CA VAL A 30 12.52 -49.19 19.40
C VAL A 30 11.80 -50.49 19.15
N GLU A 31 12.42 -51.59 19.57
CA GLU A 31 11.80 -52.91 19.59
C GLU A 31 10.44 -52.87 20.28
N VAL A 32 9.51 -53.62 19.69
CA VAL A 32 8.08 -53.59 19.93
C VAL A 32 7.74 -54.25 21.28
N GLU A 33 7.86 -53.48 22.35
CA GLU A 33 6.99 -53.61 23.53
C GLU A 33 6.04 -52.40 23.60
N LEU A 34 5.36 -52.13 22.48
CA LEU A 34 4.32 -51.12 22.41
C LEU A 34 3.08 -51.66 23.15
N SER A 35 3.14 -51.62 24.48
CA SER A 35 1.96 -51.93 25.30
C SER A 35 0.80 -51.07 24.80
N VAL A 36 -0.41 -51.63 24.78
CA VAL A 36 -1.64 -50.94 24.37
C VAL A 36 -1.78 -49.57 25.04
N ALA A 37 -1.18 -49.40 26.22
CA ALA A 37 -1.08 -48.12 26.93
C ALA A 37 -0.35 -47.03 26.13
N VAL A 38 0.76 -47.32 25.45
CA VAL A 38 1.49 -46.31 24.66
C VAL A 38 0.69 -45.87 23.44
N LEU A 39 0.06 -46.82 22.74
CA LEU A 39 -0.83 -46.51 21.62
C LEU A 39 -2.03 -45.67 22.07
N ALA A 40 -2.60 -45.99 23.24
CA ALA A 40 -3.69 -45.23 23.85
C ALA A 40 -3.25 -43.81 24.23
N VAL A 41 -2.05 -43.63 24.81
CA VAL A 41 -1.52 -42.30 25.14
C VAL A 41 -1.30 -41.46 23.89
N VAL A 42 -0.73 -42.02 22.82
CA VAL A 42 -0.55 -41.30 21.55
C VAL A 42 -1.91 -40.94 20.93
N PHE A 43 -2.86 -41.86 20.93
CA PHE A 43 -4.22 -41.59 20.44
C PHE A 43 -4.91 -40.48 21.24
N VAL A 44 -4.79 -40.47 22.57
CA VAL A 44 -5.34 -39.43 23.45
C VAL A 44 -4.66 -38.08 23.20
N VAL A 45 -3.34 -38.04 23.02
CA VAL A 45 -2.61 -36.79 22.73
C VAL A 45 -2.99 -36.22 21.36
N VAL A 46 -3.12 -37.06 20.34
CA VAL A 46 -3.54 -36.65 18.98
C VAL A 46 -5.01 -36.19 19.00
N LEU A 47 -5.90 -36.89 19.70
CA LEU A 47 -7.30 -36.50 19.86
C LEU A 47 -7.41 -35.17 20.62
N ALA A 48 -6.66 -34.98 21.71
CA ALA A 48 -6.62 -33.72 22.44
C ALA A 48 -6.11 -32.56 21.56
N ALA A 49 -5.03 -32.76 20.80
CA ALA A 49 -4.47 -31.73 19.92
C ALA A 49 -5.41 -31.34 18.76
N THR A 50 -6.15 -32.31 18.23
CA THR A 50 -7.12 -32.09 17.15
C THR A 50 -8.41 -31.44 17.65
N VAL A 51 -8.91 -31.82 18.83
CA VAL A 51 -10.12 -31.22 19.43
C VAL A 51 -9.85 -29.79 19.95
N LEU A 52 -8.64 -29.49 20.45
CA LEU A 52 -8.26 -28.12 20.82
C LEU A 52 -8.21 -27.15 19.62
N SER A 53 -7.99 -27.67 18.41
CA SER A 53 -8.03 -26.86 17.18
C SER A 53 -9.45 -26.66 16.65
N GLY A 54 -10.44 -27.40 17.17
CA GLY A 54 -11.83 -27.40 16.69
C GLY A 54 -12.84 -26.64 17.57
N LEU A 55 -12.48 -26.26 18.80
CA LEU A 55 -13.35 -25.55 19.75
C LEU A 55 -12.57 -24.44 20.45
N GLY A 56 -12.40 -23.30 19.78
CA GLY A 56 -11.64 -22.18 20.32
C GLY A 56 -11.71 -20.93 19.47
N ALA A 57 -12.90 -20.35 19.37
CA ALA A 57 -13.07 -18.96 18.96
C ALA A 57 -12.18 -18.07 19.84
N VAL A 58 -11.15 -17.46 19.25
CA VAL A 58 -10.40 -16.37 19.88
C VAL A 58 -11.28 -15.13 19.87
N PRO A 59 -11.63 -14.56 21.03
CA PRO A 59 -12.40 -13.34 21.12
C PRO A 59 -11.45 -12.14 21.04
N GLN A 60 -11.63 -11.30 20.02
CA GLN A 60 -11.20 -9.91 20.10
C GLN A 60 -12.43 -9.05 20.41
N GLY A 61 -12.68 -8.85 21.70
CA GLY A 61 -13.28 -7.60 22.15
C GLY A 61 -12.20 -6.53 22.08
N GLY A 62 -12.46 -5.29 21.70
CA GLY A 62 -13.68 -4.66 21.22
C GLY A 62 -13.35 -3.17 21.05
N SER A 63 -13.94 -2.53 20.04
CA SER A 63 -14.36 -1.15 20.18
C SER A 63 -15.63 -0.99 19.36
N VAL A 64 -16.71 -0.68 20.05
CA VAL A 64 -17.96 -0.23 19.46
C VAL A 64 -17.69 1.14 18.85
N ARG A 65 -17.84 1.27 17.53
CA ARG A 65 -18.30 2.52 16.93
C ARG A 65 -19.23 2.23 15.77
N SER A 66 -20.49 2.05 16.14
CA SER A 66 -21.62 2.55 15.36
C SER A 66 -21.41 4.05 15.04
N GLN A 67 -21.86 4.46 13.85
CA GLN A 67 -21.59 5.71 13.09
C GLN A 67 -20.38 5.49 12.17
N GLN A 68 -20.54 5.24 10.86
CA GLN A 68 -21.15 6.13 9.86
C GLN A 68 -21.11 5.36 8.52
N ARG A 69 -22.20 4.91 7.91
CA ARG A 69 -23.15 5.65 7.05
C ARG A 69 -22.50 6.84 6.31
N ARG A 70 -22.09 6.57 5.06
CA ARG A 70 -21.38 7.45 4.11
C ARG A 70 -19.92 7.68 4.51
N GLU A 71 -19.05 6.80 4.03
CA GLU A 71 -17.79 7.29 3.50
C GLU A 71 -18.18 8.01 2.21
N VAL A 72 -18.36 9.32 2.35
CA VAL A 72 -18.02 10.24 1.27
C VAL A 72 -16.60 9.80 0.90
N GLU A 73 -16.38 9.33 -0.33
CA GLU A 73 -15.04 9.40 -0.88
C GLU A 73 -14.70 10.88 -0.75
N ASP A 74 -13.92 11.21 0.28
CA ASP A 74 -13.27 12.50 0.40
C ASP A 74 -12.38 12.59 -0.85
N GLU A 75 -12.98 13.02 -1.96
CA GLU A 75 -12.30 13.84 -2.95
C GLU A 75 -11.47 14.79 -2.10
N PRO A 76 -10.12 14.66 -2.11
CA PRO A 76 -9.29 15.42 -1.20
C PRO A 76 -9.71 16.86 -1.38
N GLU A 77 -10.29 17.46 -0.33
CA GLU A 77 -10.60 18.89 -0.34
C GLU A 77 -9.31 19.54 -0.80
N GLU A 78 -9.37 20.10 -2.01
CA GLU A 78 -8.20 20.58 -2.70
C GLU A 78 -7.60 21.63 -1.79
N ASP A 79 -6.48 21.28 -1.15
CA ASP A 79 -5.75 22.13 -0.24
C ASP A 79 -5.77 23.55 -0.82
N ASP A 80 -6.48 24.45 -0.12
CA ASP A 80 -6.74 25.85 -0.48
C ASP A 80 -5.45 26.69 -0.44
N ASN A 81 -4.30 26.03 -0.51
CA ASN A 81 -2.97 26.60 -0.64
C ASN A 81 -2.52 26.68 -2.10
N ARG A 82 -3.44 26.49 -3.07
CA ARG A 82 -3.13 26.74 -4.48
C ARG A 82 -3.01 28.23 -4.76
N GLU A 83 -1.80 28.64 -5.08
CA GLU A 83 -1.48 29.98 -5.53
C GLU A 83 -1.98 30.23 -6.96
N MET A 84 -2.23 31.50 -7.26
CA MET A 84 -2.51 31.97 -8.62
C MET A 84 -1.27 32.63 -9.21
N GLY A 85 -1.18 32.59 -10.54
CA GLY A 85 -0.07 33.23 -11.25
C GLY A 85 -0.30 33.26 -12.75
N GLN A 86 0.65 33.88 -13.44
CA GLN A 86 0.59 34.07 -14.88
C GLN A 86 1.69 33.27 -15.59
N VAL A 87 1.34 32.58 -16.66
CA VAL A 87 2.32 31.83 -17.46
C VAL A 87 3.25 32.82 -18.15
N LYS A 88 4.54 32.78 -17.78
CA LYS A 88 5.58 33.62 -18.37
C LYS A 88 5.95 33.15 -19.77
N TRP A 89 6.11 31.84 -19.93
CA TRP A 89 6.29 31.18 -21.22
C TRP A 89 6.15 29.67 -21.04
N PHE A 90 5.76 28.98 -22.11
CA PHE A 90 5.71 27.51 -22.14
C PHE A 90 6.11 26.99 -23.52
N ASN A 91 7.05 26.05 -23.55
CA ASN A 91 7.47 25.41 -24.78
C ASN A 91 6.70 24.10 -24.96
N VAL A 92 5.73 24.08 -25.89
CA VAL A 92 4.89 22.90 -26.14
C VAL A 92 5.70 21.71 -26.65
N SER A 93 6.71 21.94 -27.49
CA SER A 93 7.55 20.88 -28.06
C SER A 93 8.43 20.19 -27.01
N LYS A 94 8.94 20.96 -26.03
CA LYS A 94 9.77 20.43 -24.94
C LYS A 94 8.96 20.02 -23.70
N GLY A 95 7.73 20.52 -23.55
CA GLY A 95 6.82 20.19 -22.45
C GLY A 95 7.16 20.86 -21.11
N PHE A 96 7.81 22.03 -21.11
CA PHE A 96 8.10 22.77 -19.88
C PHE A 96 8.02 24.28 -20.08
N GLY A 97 7.91 25.01 -18.96
CA GLY A 97 7.79 26.46 -18.94
C GLY A 97 8.01 27.05 -17.55
N PHE A 98 7.66 28.32 -17.40
CA PHE A 98 7.66 29.03 -16.12
C PHE A 98 6.38 29.81 -15.91
N ILE A 99 5.96 29.90 -14.66
CA ILE A 99 4.82 30.69 -14.19
C ILE A 99 5.37 31.75 -13.23
N THR A 100 4.99 33.01 -13.41
CA THR A 100 5.32 34.09 -12.49
C THR A 100 4.20 34.21 -11.46
N ARG A 101 4.58 34.12 -10.19
CA ARG A 101 3.67 34.33 -9.04
C ARG A 101 3.32 35.80 -8.87
N GLU A 102 2.26 36.07 -8.12
CA GLU A 102 1.90 37.45 -7.72
C GLU A 102 3.02 38.15 -6.95
N ASN A 103 3.84 37.40 -6.21
CA ASN A 103 5.00 37.90 -5.48
C ASN A 103 6.22 38.21 -6.39
N GLY A 104 6.17 37.85 -7.68
CA GLY A 104 7.23 38.08 -8.66
C GLY A 104 8.22 36.91 -8.85
N ASP A 105 8.15 35.87 -8.02
CA ASP A 105 9.00 34.68 -8.15
C ASP A 105 8.57 33.79 -9.33
N ASP A 106 9.56 33.30 -10.08
CA ASP A 106 9.33 32.34 -11.16
C ASP A 106 9.29 30.90 -10.62
N VAL A 107 8.29 30.14 -11.08
CA VAL A 107 8.06 28.74 -10.71
C VAL A 107 8.16 27.87 -11.96
N PHE A 108 8.95 26.81 -11.87
CA PHE A 108 9.10 25.86 -12.97
C PHE A 108 7.83 25.01 -13.15
N VAL A 109 7.35 24.84 -14.38
CA VAL A 109 6.21 23.98 -14.69
C VAL A 109 6.57 22.95 -15.76
N HIS A 110 6.13 21.70 -15.54
CA HIS A 110 6.27 20.61 -16.50
C HIS A 110 4.90 20.13 -16.99
N PHE A 111 4.81 19.62 -18.21
CA PHE A 111 3.54 19.21 -18.83
C PHE A 111 2.77 18.16 -18.00
N ARG A 112 3.50 17.33 -17.24
CA ARG A 112 2.90 16.31 -16.36
C ARG A 112 2.13 16.92 -15.18
N SER A 113 2.54 18.10 -14.71
CA SER A 113 1.89 18.81 -13.62
C SER A 113 0.59 19.48 -14.05
N ILE A 114 0.37 19.69 -15.35
CA ILE A 114 -0.84 20.34 -15.87
C ILE A 114 -2.01 19.36 -15.83
N ARG A 115 -3.13 19.77 -15.26
CA ARG A 115 -4.38 19.00 -15.23
C ARG A 115 -5.04 18.95 -16.59
N GLY A 116 -5.68 17.82 -16.89
CA GLY A 116 -6.41 17.60 -18.14
C GLY A 116 -6.05 16.28 -18.84
N ARG A 117 -6.80 15.94 -19.87
CA ARG A 117 -6.54 14.77 -20.72
C ARG A 117 -6.01 15.21 -22.09
N GLY A 118 -5.10 14.44 -22.68
CA GLY A 118 -4.51 14.73 -23.99
C GLY A 118 -3.30 15.67 -23.93
N HIS A 119 -3.12 16.47 -24.99
CA HIS A 119 -2.03 17.44 -25.08
C HIS A 119 -2.23 18.58 -24.09
N ARG A 120 -1.39 18.61 -23.05
CA ARG A 120 -1.39 19.63 -22.00
C ARG A 120 -0.43 20.75 -22.40
N SER A 121 -0.97 21.93 -22.68
CA SER A 121 -0.21 23.13 -23.01
C SER A 121 -0.72 24.32 -22.23
N LEU A 122 0.16 25.31 -22.06
CA LEU A 122 -0.15 26.61 -21.48
C LEU A 122 0.15 27.69 -22.52
N THR A 123 -0.65 28.74 -22.54
CA THR A 123 -0.41 29.92 -23.37
C THR A 123 0.29 31.00 -22.53
N GLU A 124 1.21 31.75 -23.14
CA GLU A 124 1.82 32.91 -22.48
C GLU A 124 0.76 33.93 -22.07
N GLY A 125 0.92 34.50 -20.87
CA GLY A 125 -0.03 35.43 -20.28
C GLY A 125 -1.28 34.77 -19.67
N GLN A 126 -1.44 33.45 -19.79
CA GLN A 126 -2.60 32.73 -19.25
C GLN A 126 -2.59 32.67 -17.73
N GLN A 127 -3.76 32.89 -17.12
CA GLN A 127 -3.96 32.77 -15.68
C GLN A 127 -4.11 31.29 -15.29
N VAL A 128 -3.34 30.88 -14.30
CA VAL A 128 -3.30 29.48 -13.83
C VAL A 128 -3.32 29.44 -12.30
N ARG A 129 -3.84 28.34 -11.77
CA ARG A 129 -3.86 28.02 -10.35
C ARG A 129 -3.06 26.74 -10.11
N PHE A 130 -2.15 26.74 -9.15
CA PHE A 130 -1.19 25.65 -8.95
C PHE A 130 -0.69 25.59 -7.50
N ASN A 131 -0.16 24.42 -7.11
CA ASN A 131 0.55 24.26 -5.84
C ASN A 131 2.05 24.45 -6.06
N VAL A 132 2.71 25.14 -5.13
CA VAL A 132 4.17 25.29 -5.14
C VAL A 132 4.80 24.20 -4.28
N ARG A 133 5.79 23.50 -4.84
CA ARG A 133 6.60 22.52 -4.13
C ARG A 133 8.07 22.84 -4.31
N GLU A 134 8.85 22.66 -3.25
CA GLU A 134 10.30 22.76 -3.31
C GLU A 134 10.91 21.46 -3.89
N SER A 135 11.86 21.60 -4.80
CA SER A 135 12.59 20.50 -5.44
C SER A 135 14.09 20.80 -5.51
N ASP A 136 14.91 19.80 -5.86
CA ASP A 136 16.35 19.97 -6.04
C ASP A 136 16.75 21.06 -7.05
N LYS A 137 15.81 21.45 -7.94
CA LYS A 137 16.01 22.48 -8.99
C LYS A 137 15.34 23.81 -8.64
N GLY A 138 14.85 23.97 -7.42
CA GLY A 138 14.08 25.13 -6.97
C GLY A 138 12.58 24.89 -7.00
N LEU A 139 11.82 25.98 -7.11
CA LEU A 139 10.38 26.01 -6.92
C LEU A 139 9.67 25.43 -8.17
N GLN A 140 8.85 24.40 -7.96
CA GLN A 140 8.12 23.69 -9.00
C GLN A 140 6.61 23.78 -8.77
N ALA A 141 5.88 23.97 -9.86
CA ALA A 141 4.43 23.96 -9.89
C ALA A 141 3.91 22.52 -10.04
N GLU A 142 3.02 22.13 -9.14
CA GLU A 142 2.25 20.90 -9.19
C GLU A 142 0.78 21.23 -9.36
N ASP A 143 0.03 20.27 -9.90
CA ASP A 143 -1.43 20.32 -9.93
C ASP A 143 -2.03 21.55 -10.65
N VAL A 144 -1.39 21.94 -11.75
CA VAL A 144 -1.66 23.18 -12.47
C VAL A 144 -2.98 23.11 -13.22
N SER A 145 -3.87 24.06 -12.96
CA SER A 145 -5.17 24.21 -13.65
C SER A 145 -5.29 25.58 -14.31
N ILE A 146 -5.94 25.63 -15.47
CA ILE A 146 -6.22 26.88 -16.16
C ILE A 146 -7.43 27.54 -15.49
N VAL A 147 -7.29 28.80 -15.12
CA VAL A 147 -8.40 29.62 -14.63
C VAL A 147 -9.20 30.07 -15.85
N ARG A 148 -10.42 29.56 -15.99
CA ARG A 148 -11.36 30.05 -17.02
C ARG A 148 -12.02 31.30 -16.48
N THR A 149 -11.49 32.47 -16.84
CA THR A 149 -12.15 33.76 -16.69
C THR A 149 -12.97 34.08 -17.93
#